data_AF-X1CBG8-F1
#
_entry.id   AF-X1CBG8-F1
#
_cell.length_a   1.000
_cell.length_b   1.000
_cell.length_c   1.000
_cell.angle_alpha   90.00
_cell.angle_beta   90.00
_cell.angle_gamma   90.00
#
_symmetry.space_group_name_H-M   'P 1'
#
loop_
_entity.id
_entity.type
_entity.pdbx_description
1 polymer ?
#
loop_
_entity_poly.entity_id
_entity_poly.type
_entity_poly.pdbx_seq_one_letter_code
_entity_poly.pdbx_strand_id
1 'polypeptide(L)'
;SEISDPRGTMYQAIAEREYEGLITNRLGIQSIPRVQIGQTLFNSVKIPRENILGNKGQGYKNLFSGLVAERCSIIGSSLGIAWLTAVSGLIYTNLRVQFGRPLYDFQGVSLPQAQNFTELMAATELGFKSASEYNKTVERKHFDQQKFVKYNAAFSSGTKYLASHLAHKISYETQQLCGGIAFTDNLRIDKALEVAKVQEIIGGARNIQLDLVSRAIKDMISLL
;
A
#
# COMPACT_ATOMS: atom_id res chain seq x y z
N SER A 1 -27.22 -3.88 -19.12
CA SER A 1 -27.01 -4.48 -17.79
C SER A 1 -28.17 -4.07 -16.90
N GLU A 2 -28.62 -4.94 -16.00
CA GLU A 2 -29.56 -4.53 -14.94
C GLU A 2 -28.80 -3.67 -13.94
N ILE A 3 -29.11 -2.37 -13.91
CA ILE A 3 -28.42 -1.37 -13.06
C ILE A 3 -28.62 -1.67 -11.56
N SER A 4 -29.64 -2.44 -11.21
CA SER A 4 -29.99 -2.84 -9.84
C SER A 4 -29.00 -3.81 -9.19
N ASP A 5 -28.23 -4.58 -9.96
CA ASP A 5 -27.15 -5.44 -9.44
C ASP A 5 -25.83 -5.23 -10.21
N PRO A 6 -25.08 -4.18 -9.86
CA PRO A 6 -23.80 -3.91 -10.52
C PRO A 6 -22.77 -5.02 -10.24
N ARG A 7 -22.89 -5.79 -9.16
CA ARG A 7 -21.91 -6.85 -8.83
C ARG A 7 -22.16 -8.12 -9.62
N GLY A 8 -23.41 -8.56 -9.69
CA GLY A 8 -23.83 -9.74 -10.45
C GLY A 8 -23.82 -9.55 -11.96
N THR A 9 -23.57 -8.33 -12.44
CA THR A 9 -23.46 -8.05 -13.89
C THR A 9 -22.01 -7.88 -14.37
N MET A 10 -21.01 -7.87 -13.48
CA MET A 10 -19.61 -7.72 -13.89
C MET A 10 -19.00 -8.96 -14.53
N TYR A 11 -18.28 -8.72 -15.62
CA TYR A 11 -17.43 -9.69 -16.29
C TYR A 11 -15.96 -9.33 -16.08
N GLN A 12 -15.10 -10.34 -16.15
CA GLN A 12 -13.67 -10.15 -16.34
C GLN A 12 -13.33 -10.64 -17.75
N ALA A 13 -12.49 -9.91 -18.46
CA ALA A 13 -12.14 -10.26 -19.83
C ALA A 13 -10.67 -9.94 -20.12
N ILE A 14 -10.12 -10.64 -21.12
CA ILE A 14 -8.82 -10.34 -21.71
C ILE A 14 -9.05 -9.45 -22.95
N ALA A 15 -8.38 -8.31 -22.99
CA ALA A 15 -8.33 -7.44 -24.15
C ALA A 15 -6.88 -7.25 -24.57
N GLU A 16 -6.58 -7.53 -25.84
CA GLU A 16 -5.27 -7.23 -26.39
C GLU A 16 -5.15 -5.74 -26.67
N ARG A 17 -3.93 -5.22 -26.60
CA ARG A 17 -3.67 -3.77 -26.70
C ARG A 17 -4.07 -3.22 -28.08
N GLU A 18 -4.03 -4.08 -29.08
CA GLU A 18 -4.26 -3.80 -30.49
C GLU A 18 -5.75 -3.83 -30.88
N TYR A 19 -6.66 -4.14 -29.94
CA TYR A 19 -8.09 -4.21 -30.24
C TYR A 19 -8.63 -2.86 -30.72
N GLU A 20 -9.43 -2.92 -31.78
CA GLU A 20 -10.06 -1.73 -32.37
C GLU A 20 -10.92 -1.01 -31.32
N GLY A 21 -10.73 0.32 -31.24
CA GLY A 21 -11.43 1.16 -30.27
C GLY A 21 -10.83 1.18 -28.86
N LEU A 22 -9.78 0.40 -28.58
CA LEU A 22 -9.05 0.44 -27.31
C LEU A 22 -7.87 1.41 -27.42
N ILE A 23 -7.93 2.53 -26.69
CA ILE A 23 -6.91 3.58 -26.75
C ILE A 23 -6.27 3.71 -25.37
N THR A 24 -4.95 3.55 -25.28
CA THR A 24 -4.21 3.71 -24.02
C THR A 24 -3.25 4.89 -24.09
N ASN A 25 -3.47 5.90 -23.25
CA ASN A 25 -2.60 7.07 -23.09
C ASN A 25 -1.71 6.89 -21.86
N ARG A 26 -0.43 7.29 -21.96
CA ARG A 26 0.47 7.31 -20.80
C ARG A 26 0.18 8.57 -19.96
N LEU A 27 0.04 8.36 -18.67
CA LEU A 27 -0.07 9.37 -17.64
C LEU A 27 1.12 9.25 -16.68
N GLY A 28 1.67 10.38 -16.24
CA GLY A 28 2.73 10.41 -15.25
C GLY A 28 2.19 10.60 -13.83
N ILE A 29 2.89 10.05 -12.84
CA ILE A 29 2.74 10.49 -11.45
C ILE A 29 3.76 11.60 -11.23
N GLN A 30 3.30 12.84 -11.06
CA GLN A 30 4.17 14.03 -11.07
C GLN A 30 5.32 13.94 -10.07
N SER A 31 5.06 13.41 -8.87
CA SER A 31 6.09 13.22 -7.85
C SER A 31 7.02 12.03 -8.09
N ILE A 32 6.65 11.09 -8.96
CA ILE A 32 7.39 9.84 -9.21
C ILE A 32 7.59 9.69 -10.73
N PRO A 33 8.50 10.46 -11.34
CA PRO A 33 8.63 10.56 -12.80
C PRO A 33 9.03 9.23 -13.49
N ARG A 34 9.54 8.27 -12.72
CA ARG A 34 9.92 6.93 -13.20
C ARG A 34 8.73 5.96 -13.30
N VAL A 35 7.59 6.31 -12.71
CA VAL A 35 6.37 5.49 -12.74
C VAL A 35 5.38 6.13 -13.70
N GLN A 36 4.91 5.33 -14.65
CA GLN A 36 3.88 5.70 -15.61
C GLN A 36 2.65 4.84 -15.39
N ILE A 37 1.49 5.47 -15.42
CA ILE A 37 0.18 4.83 -15.39
C ILE A 37 -0.50 4.97 -16.75
N GLY A 38 -1.46 4.10 -17.06
CA GLY A 38 -2.21 4.14 -18.32
C GLY A 38 -3.63 4.63 -18.09
N GLN A 39 -4.09 5.59 -18.91
CA GLN A 39 -5.51 5.85 -19.10
C GLN A 39 -5.98 5.02 -20.30
N THR A 40 -6.86 4.05 -20.05
CA THR A 40 -7.45 3.21 -21.09
C THR A 40 -8.87 3.68 -21.39
N LEU A 41 -9.13 4.04 -22.64
CA LEU A 41 -10.43 4.42 -23.17
C LEU A 41 -10.98 3.28 -24.02
N PHE A 42 -12.26 2.98 -23.82
CA PHE A 42 -12.96 1.93 -24.54
C PHE A 42 -14.03 2.56 -25.42
N ASN A 43 -13.81 2.59 -26.74
CA ASN A 43 -14.78 3.07 -27.71
C ASN A 43 -15.29 1.90 -28.56
N SER A 44 -16.48 1.38 -28.23
CA SER A 44 -17.13 0.30 -28.99
C SER A 44 -16.24 -0.94 -29.19
N VAL A 45 -15.36 -1.22 -28.22
CA VAL A 45 -14.43 -2.36 -28.23
C VAL A 45 -15.21 -3.66 -28.26
N LYS A 46 -14.93 -4.50 -29.25
CA LYS A 46 -15.50 -5.85 -29.35
C LYS A 46 -14.56 -6.84 -28.69
N ILE A 47 -15.06 -7.59 -27.71
CA ILE A 47 -14.30 -8.65 -27.04
C ILE A 47 -14.85 -10.01 -27.46
N PRO A 48 -14.00 -10.91 -28.00
CA PRO A 48 -14.41 -12.27 -28.33
C PRO A 48 -14.92 -13.05 -27.12
N ARG A 49 -15.84 -13.99 -27.33
CA ARG A 49 -16.48 -14.72 -26.22
C ARG A 49 -15.49 -15.58 -25.45
N GLU A 50 -14.52 -16.15 -26.15
CA GLU A 50 -13.41 -16.93 -25.65
C GLU A 50 -12.48 -16.14 -24.71
N ASN A 51 -12.48 -14.81 -24.81
CA ASN A 51 -11.70 -13.94 -23.93
C ASN A 51 -12.42 -13.56 -22.63
N ILE A 52 -13.68 -13.97 -22.47
CA ILE A 52 -14.43 -13.75 -21.24
C ILE A 52 -13.98 -14.77 -20.18
N LEU A 53 -13.48 -14.27 -19.07
CA LEU A 53 -12.99 -15.09 -17.96
C LEU A 53 -14.13 -15.42 -16.99
N GLY A 54 -14.59 -16.67 -17.07
CA GLY A 54 -15.67 -17.19 -16.23
C GLY A 54 -17.06 -16.72 -16.65
N ASN A 55 -18.01 -16.82 -15.72
CA ASN A 55 -19.42 -16.52 -15.98
C ASN A 55 -19.77 -15.06 -15.63
N LYS A 56 -20.95 -14.61 -16.09
CA LYS A 56 -21.57 -13.35 -15.66
C LYS A 56 -21.58 -13.25 -14.12
N GLY A 57 -21.16 -12.10 -13.58
CA GLY A 57 -21.13 -11.83 -12.14
C GLY A 57 -19.90 -12.38 -11.42
N GLN A 58 -19.07 -13.18 -12.10
CA GLN A 58 -17.82 -13.69 -11.52
C GLN A 58 -16.70 -12.63 -11.49
N GLY A 59 -16.82 -11.56 -12.31
CA GLY A 59 -15.83 -10.50 -12.37
C GLY A 59 -15.58 -9.80 -11.03
N TYR A 60 -16.64 -9.60 -10.21
CA TYR A 60 -16.49 -9.04 -8.87
C TYR A 60 -15.63 -9.94 -7.97
N LYS A 61 -15.93 -11.23 -7.92
CA LYS A 61 -15.18 -12.17 -7.06
C LYS A 61 -13.71 -12.25 -7.48
N ASN A 62 -13.45 -12.25 -8.78
CA ASN A 62 -12.08 -12.32 -9.31
C ASN A 62 -11.28 -11.04 -9.06
N LEU A 63 -11.91 -9.87 -9.17
CA LEU A 63 -11.26 -8.59 -8.86
C LEU A 63 -10.83 -8.53 -7.38
N PHE A 64 -11.70 -8.96 -6.47
CA PHE A 64 -11.47 -8.84 -5.04
C PHE A 64 -10.60 -9.96 -4.45
N SER A 65 -10.40 -11.08 -5.16
CA SER A 65 -9.54 -12.18 -4.67
C SER A 65 -8.06 -11.79 -4.60
N GLY A 66 -7.62 -10.82 -5.42
CA GLY A 66 -6.24 -10.34 -5.46
C GLY A 66 -5.90 -9.24 -4.44
N LEU A 67 -6.89 -8.60 -3.81
CA LEU A 67 -6.66 -7.40 -2.99
C LEU A 67 -5.81 -7.65 -1.75
N VAL A 68 -5.90 -8.82 -1.13
CA VAL A 68 -5.07 -9.15 0.03
C VAL A 68 -3.60 -9.26 -0.39
N ALA A 69 -3.33 -9.89 -1.54
CA ALA A 69 -1.99 -9.99 -2.09
C ALA A 69 -1.42 -8.61 -2.42
N GLU A 70 -2.21 -7.75 -3.07
CA GLU A 70 -1.85 -6.37 -3.38
C GLU A 70 -1.49 -5.58 -2.11
N ARG A 71 -2.29 -5.71 -1.04
CA ARG A 71 -1.99 -5.07 0.25
C ARG A 71 -0.69 -5.55 0.85
N CYS A 72 -0.36 -6.84 0.77
CA CYS A 72 0.93 -7.36 1.21
C CYS A 72 2.10 -6.75 0.43
N SER A 73 1.97 -6.57 -0.90
CA SER A 73 2.98 -5.88 -1.71
C SER A 73 3.14 -4.41 -1.32
N ILE A 74 2.05 -3.71 -1.01
CA ILE A 74 2.06 -2.32 -0.56
C ILE A 74 2.66 -2.18 0.84
N ILE A 75 2.37 -3.12 1.74
CA ILE A 75 3.00 -3.19 3.07
C ILE A 75 4.52 -3.27 2.91
N GLY A 76 5.02 -4.23 2.11
CA GLY A 76 6.45 -4.37 1.87
C GLY A 76 7.09 -3.11 1.28
N SER A 77 6.42 -2.49 0.30
CA SER A 77 6.89 -1.25 -0.32
C SER A 77 6.94 -0.08 0.69
N SER A 78 5.91 0.05 1.52
CA SER A 78 5.81 1.09 2.56
C SER A 78 6.91 0.93 3.62
N LEU A 79 7.12 -0.30 4.09
CA LEU A 79 8.19 -0.62 5.04
C LEU A 79 9.57 -0.33 4.42
N GLY A 80 9.79 -0.68 3.15
CA GLY A 80 11.03 -0.37 2.45
C GLY A 80 11.33 1.14 2.39
N ILE A 81 10.33 1.95 2.07
CA ILE A 81 10.44 3.42 2.07
C ILE A 81 10.78 3.92 3.48
N ALA A 82 10.07 3.44 4.49
CA ALA A 82 10.25 3.84 5.88
C ALA A 82 11.66 3.50 6.40
N TRP A 83 12.14 2.26 6.16
CA TRP A 83 13.46 1.80 6.55
C TRP A 83 14.58 2.58 5.86
N LEU A 84 14.50 2.74 4.54
CA LEU A 84 15.47 3.52 3.78
C LEU A 84 15.59 4.95 4.35
N THR A 85 14.44 5.58 4.60
CA THR A 85 14.40 6.96 5.07
C THR A 85 14.93 7.08 6.49
N ALA A 86 14.44 6.26 7.42
CA ALA A 86 14.87 6.26 8.81
C ALA A 86 16.39 6.04 8.95
N VAL A 87 16.94 5.05 8.24
CA VAL A 87 18.38 4.74 8.31
C VAL A 87 19.21 5.87 7.71
N SER A 88 18.79 6.45 6.58
CA SER A 88 19.48 7.58 5.96
C SER A 88 19.53 8.79 6.90
N GLY A 89 18.43 9.05 7.60
CA GLY A 89 18.33 10.11 8.62
C GLY A 89 19.25 9.87 9.82
N LEU A 90 19.27 8.65 10.35
CA LEU A 90 20.13 8.27 11.46
C LEU A 90 21.62 8.44 11.10
N ILE A 91 22.02 7.96 9.92
CA ILE A 91 23.39 8.12 9.43
C ILE A 91 23.75 9.61 9.33
N TYR A 92 22.89 10.42 8.70
CA TYR A 92 23.16 11.84 8.54
C TYR A 92 23.25 12.57 9.89
N THR A 93 22.27 12.36 10.78
CA THR A 93 22.23 13.05 12.09
C THR A 93 23.38 12.63 13.01
N ASN A 94 23.92 11.42 12.85
CA ASN A 94 25.12 10.99 13.57
C ASN A 94 26.41 11.61 13.02
N LEU A 95 26.49 11.86 11.71
CA LEU A 95 27.69 12.43 11.08
C LEU A 95 27.69 13.97 11.10
N ARG A 96 26.52 14.61 11.12
CA ARG A 96 26.39 16.06 11.06
C ARG A 96 26.66 16.68 12.42
N VAL A 97 27.69 17.53 12.52
CA VAL A 97 28.03 18.28 13.72
C VAL A 97 27.43 19.69 13.69
N GLN A 98 26.72 20.07 14.75
CA GLN A 98 26.28 21.45 15.02
C GLN A 98 26.44 21.75 16.52
N PHE A 99 26.77 23.00 16.84
CA PHE A 99 27.02 23.44 18.22
C PHE A 99 28.02 22.53 18.96
N GLY A 100 29.07 22.10 18.25
CA GLY A 100 30.18 21.33 18.83
C GLY A 100 29.94 19.82 19.02
N ARG A 101 28.80 19.26 18.61
CA ARG A 101 28.55 17.80 18.69
C ARG A 101 27.62 17.27 17.57
N PRO A 102 27.57 15.96 17.34
CA PRO A 102 26.59 15.34 16.43
C PRO A 102 25.15 15.79 16.69
N LEU A 103 24.35 15.95 15.63
CA LEU A 103 22.93 16.30 15.74
C LEU A 103 22.15 15.25 16.55
N TYR A 104 22.51 13.98 16.42
CA TYR A 104 21.86 12.89 17.14
C TYR A 104 21.94 13.05 18.68
N ASP A 105 22.99 13.70 19.21
CA ASP A 105 23.17 13.92 20.65
C ASP A 105 22.17 14.92 21.24
N PHE A 106 21.43 15.66 20.40
CA PHE A 106 20.34 16.52 20.86
C PHE A 106 19.06 15.68 21.02
N GLN A 107 18.47 15.70 22.20
CA GLN A 107 17.25 14.91 22.51
C GLN A 107 16.07 15.24 21.58
N GLY A 108 15.96 16.49 21.12
CA GLY A 108 14.97 16.90 20.12
C GLY A 108 15.15 16.23 18.74
N VAL A 109 16.30 15.61 18.48
CA VAL A 109 16.63 14.86 17.25
C VAL A 109 16.61 13.36 17.50
N SER A 110 17.19 12.88 18.62
CA SER A 110 17.27 11.43 18.90
C SER A 110 15.95 10.82 19.33
N LEU A 111 15.16 11.47 20.20
CA LEU A 111 13.94 10.87 20.73
C LEU A 111 12.87 10.63 19.66
N PRO A 112 12.58 11.58 18.74
CA PRO A 112 11.62 11.32 17.65
C PRO A 112 12.07 10.19 16.73
N GLN A 113 13.38 10.10 16.42
CA GLN A 113 13.92 9.00 15.62
C GLN A 113 13.79 7.66 16.34
N ALA A 114 14.09 7.60 17.65
CA ALA A 114 13.95 6.39 18.45
C ALA A 114 12.49 5.89 18.49
N GLN A 115 11.52 6.80 18.67
CA GLN A 115 10.10 6.45 18.64
C GLN A 115 9.69 5.90 17.27
N ASN A 116 10.04 6.61 16.19
CA ASN A 116 9.75 6.20 14.83
C ASN A 116 10.36 4.83 14.48
N PHE A 117 11.60 4.59 14.90
CA PHE A 117 12.29 3.32 14.68
C PHE A 117 11.61 2.18 15.45
N THR A 118 11.15 2.44 16.67
CA THR A 118 10.39 1.47 17.48
C THR A 118 9.06 1.08 16.82
N GLU A 119 8.29 2.08 16.38
CA GLU A 119 7.03 1.86 15.65
C GLU A 119 7.27 1.10 14.33
N LEU A 120 8.37 1.41 13.63
CA LEU A 120 8.76 0.74 12.39
C LEU A 120 9.13 -0.73 12.58
N MET A 121 9.88 -1.08 13.64
CA MET A 121 10.18 -2.47 13.98
C MET A 121 8.89 -3.26 14.23
N ALA A 122 7.96 -2.70 15.01
CA ALA A 122 6.66 -3.34 15.26
C ALA A 122 5.84 -3.53 13.97
N ALA A 123 5.80 -2.52 13.11
CA ALA A 123 5.11 -2.60 11.83
C ALA A 123 5.77 -3.61 10.86
N THR A 124 7.09 -3.80 10.96
CA THR A 124 7.83 -4.77 10.16
C THR A 124 7.43 -6.20 10.52
N GLU A 125 7.39 -6.52 11.81
CA GLU A 125 6.90 -7.81 12.31
C GLU A 125 5.44 -8.05 11.89
N LEU A 126 4.59 -7.03 12.02
CA LEU A 126 3.20 -7.12 11.59
C LEU A 126 3.07 -7.35 10.08
N GLY A 127 3.97 -6.76 9.28
CA GLY A 127 4.05 -6.95 7.84
C GLY A 127 4.39 -8.39 7.46
N PHE A 128 5.43 -8.97 8.05
CA PHE A 128 5.76 -10.38 7.86
C PHE A 128 4.64 -11.31 8.32
N LYS A 129 4.00 -10.99 9.44
CA LYS A 129 2.82 -11.72 9.91
C LYS A 129 1.69 -11.67 8.89
N SER A 130 1.43 -10.51 8.27
CA SER A 130 0.40 -10.38 7.23
C SER A 130 0.70 -11.25 6.01
N ALA A 131 1.96 -11.32 5.58
CA ALA A 131 2.37 -12.21 4.50
C ALA A 131 2.20 -13.70 4.87
N SER A 132 2.55 -14.07 6.10
CA SER A 132 2.36 -15.42 6.62
C SER A 132 0.87 -15.82 6.67
N GLU A 133 -0.02 -14.94 7.14
CA GLU A 133 -1.46 -15.19 7.13
C GLU A 133 -2.01 -15.30 5.70
N TYR A 134 -1.52 -14.48 4.76
CA TYR A 134 -1.87 -14.61 3.34
C TYR A 134 -1.48 -15.99 2.78
N ASN A 135 -0.27 -16.48 3.06
CA ASN A 135 0.16 -17.81 2.58
C ASN A 135 -0.77 -18.94 3.04
N LYS A 136 -1.26 -18.89 4.28
CA LYS A 136 -2.24 -19.89 4.78
C LYS A 136 -3.55 -19.90 3.98
N THR A 137 -3.93 -18.76 3.39
CA THR A 137 -5.09 -18.65 2.49
C THR A 137 -4.84 -19.43 1.20
N VAL A 138 -3.65 -19.26 0.62
CA VAL A 138 -3.22 -19.93 -0.61
C VAL A 138 -3.14 -21.44 -0.41
N GLU A 139 -2.59 -21.87 0.73
CA GLU A 139 -2.43 -23.29 1.09
C GLU A 139 -3.73 -23.97 1.53
N ARG A 140 -4.86 -23.25 1.62
CA ARG A 140 -6.19 -23.75 2.06
C ARG A 140 -6.18 -24.44 3.43
N LYS A 141 -5.31 -24.01 4.37
CA LYS A 141 -5.10 -24.66 5.67
C LYS A 141 -6.18 -24.41 6.74
N HIS A 142 -7.38 -23.94 6.39
CA HIS A 142 -8.40 -23.52 7.36
C HIS A 142 -9.76 -24.21 7.17
N PHE A 143 -10.36 -24.65 8.29
CA PHE A 143 -11.66 -25.33 8.36
C PHE A 143 -12.85 -24.43 8.00
N ASP A 144 -12.79 -23.13 8.34
CA ASP A 144 -13.81 -22.13 7.95
C ASP A 144 -13.18 -21.10 7.00
N GLN A 145 -13.26 -21.38 5.70
CA GLN A 145 -12.68 -20.55 4.66
C GLN A 145 -13.28 -19.14 4.63
N GLN A 146 -14.57 -18.98 4.96
CA GLN A 146 -15.23 -17.69 4.82
C GLN A 146 -14.87 -16.73 5.96
N LYS A 147 -14.82 -17.22 7.20
CA LYS A 147 -14.35 -16.40 8.33
C LYS A 147 -12.87 -16.05 8.17
N PHE A 148 -12.05 -16.98 7.71
CA PHE A 148 -10.63 -16.72 7.51
C PHE A 148 -10.36 -15.66 6.44
N VAL A 149 -11.10 -15.70 5.31
CA VAL A 149 -10.99 -14.66 4.26
C VAL A 149 -11.35 -13.27 4.80
N LYS A 150 -12.41 -13.16 5.60
CA LYS A 150 -12.78 -11.89 6.24
C LYS A 150 -11.71 -11.39 7.21
N TYR A 151 -11.20 -12.28 8.07
CA TYR A 151 -10.11 -11.97 8.98
C TYR A 151 -8.88 -11.46 8.23
N ASN A 152 -8.44 -12.18 7.20
CA ASN A 152 -7.25 -11.82 6.43
C ASN A 152 -7.44 -10.47 5.73
N ALA A 153 -8.62 -10.22 5.15
CA ALA A 153 -8.94 -8.93 4.56
C ALA A 153 -8.83 -7.78 5.57
N ALA A 154 -9.35 -7.94 6.79
CA ALA A 154 -9.26 -6.91 7.83
C ALA A 154 -7.83 -6.76 8.37
N PHE A 155 -7.14 -7.87 8.63
CA PHE A 155 -5.77 -7.88 9.15
C PHE A 155 -4.80 -7.21 8.17
N SER A 156 -4.81 -7.62 6.90
CA SER A 156 -4.00 -6.98 5.85
C SER A 156 -4.35 -5.50 5.65
N SER A 157 -5.62 -5.11 5.83
CA SER A 157 -6.03 -3.70 5.75
C SER A 157 -5.46 -2.87 6.88
N GLY A 158 -5.56 -3.35 8.12
CA GLY A 158 -4.98 -2.69 9.30
C GLY A 158 -3.46 -2.57 9.20
N THR A 159 -2.78 -3.64 8.76
CA THR A 159 -1.33 -3.63 8.56
C THR A 159 -0.91 -2.69 7.43
N LYS A 160 -1.62 -2.68 6.30
CA LYS A 160 -1.36 -1.74 5.19
C LYS A 160 -1.53 -0.30 5.65
N TYR A 161 -2.59 -0.02 6.40
CA TYR A 161 -2.80 1.30 6.99
C TYR A 161 -1.60 1.72 7.86
N LEU A 162 -1.23 0.89 8.84
CA LEU A 162 -0.13 1.18 9.75
C LEU A 162 1.20 1.41 8.99
N ALA A 163 1.56 0.50 8.09
CA ALA A 163 2.81 0.57 7.35
C ALA A 163 2.88 1.82 6.44
N SER A 164 1.82 2.10 5.67
CA SER A 164 1.78 3.28 4.79
C SER A 164 1.75 4.60 5.58
N HIS A 165 1.03 4.64 6.70
CA HIS A 165 1.01 5.80 7.58
C HIS A 165 2.37 6.08 8.23
N LEU A 166 3.05 5.03 8.70
CA LEU A 166 4.41 5.17 9.26
C LEU A 166 5.40 5.59 8.18
N ALA A 167 5.32 5.06 6.97
CA ALA A 167 6.17 5.49 5.87
C ALA A 167 6.04 7.00 5.62
N HIS A 168 4.81 7.53 5.65
CA HIS A 168 4.57 8.97 5.53
C HIS A 168 5.18 9.74 6.70
N LYS A 169 4.81 9.39 7.94
CA LYS A 169 5.28 10.05 9.16
C LYS A 169 6.81 10.09 9.22
N ILE A 170 7.46 8.94 9.04
CA ILE A 170 8.91 8.80 9.08
C ILE A 170 9.57 9.61 7.97
N SER A 171 9.03 9.58 6.75
CA SER A 171 9.59 10.37 5.66
C SER A 171 9.59 11.86 5.96
N TYR A 172 8.47 12.38 6.47
CA TYR A 172 8.34 13.78 6.84
C TYR A 172 9.30 14.17 7.99
N GLU A 173 9.26 13.43 9.11
CA GLU A 173 10.08 13.72 10.28
C GLU A 173 11.58 13.65 9.97
N THR A 174 12.01 12.62 9.25
CA THR A 174 13.42 12.46 8.89
C THR A 174 13.90 13.57 7.94
N GLN A 175 13.09 13.97 6.96
CA GLN A 175 13.46 15.10 6.09
C GLN A 175 13.66 16.38 6.91
N GLN A 176 12.78 16.65 7.89
CA GLN A 176 12.92 17.81 8.77
C GLN A 176 14.20 17.76 9.62
N LEU A 177 14.52 16.60 10.19
CA LEU A 177 15.73 16.42 11.00
C LEU A 177 17.03 16.54 10.19
N CYS A 178 16.99 16.20 8.90
CA CYS A 178 18.14 16.36 8.01
C CYS A 178 18.30 17.81 7.50
N GLY A 179 17.24 18.61 7.56
CA GLY A 179 17.23 19.98 7.05
C GLY A 179 17.36 20.04 5.53
N GLY A 180 17.94 21.13 5.00
CA GLY A 180 17.98 21.38 3.55
C GLY A 180 18.61 20.28 2.70
N ILE A 181 19.55 19.49 3.24
CA ILE A 181 20.19 18.40 2.51
C ILE A 181 19.19 17.29 2.11
N ALA A 182 18.08 17.16 2.85
CA ALA A 182 17.05 16.17 2.58
C ALA A 182 16.44 16.35 1.19
N PHE A 183 16.48 17.56 0.65
CA PHE A 183 15.96 17.94 -0.66
C PHE A 183 17.03 17.99 -1.75
N THR A 184 18.19 17.36 -1.50
CA THR A 184 19.31 17.29 -2.45
C THR A 184 19.59 15.85 -2.86
N ASP A 185 20.29 15.69 -3.97
CA ASP A 185 20.72 14.40 -4.52
C ASP A 185 21.84 13.71 -3.73
N ASN A 186 22.38 14.38 -2.70
CA ASN A 186 23.39 13.82 -1.81
C ASN A 186 22.81 12.80 -0.81
N LEU A 187 21.63 13.06 -0.23
CA LEU A 187 21.00 12.16 0.74
C LEU A 187 19.96 11.22 0.09
N ARG A 188 19.43 11.60 -1.09
CA ARG A 188 18.49 10.80 -1.90
C ARG A 188 17.22 10.34 -1.17
N ILE A 189 16.77 11.15 -0.21
CA ILE A 189 15.45 11.01 0.44
C ILE A 189 14.48 12.12 0.04
N ASP A 190 14.82 12.90 -0.98
CA ASP A 190 14.10 14.09 -1.46
C ASP A 190 12.65 13.80 -1.87
N LYS A 191 12.38 12.57 -2.32
CA LYS A 191 11.05 12.10 -2.75
C LYS A 191 10.38 11.10 -1.82
N ALA A 192 10.99 10.81 -0.66
CA ALA A 192 10.50 9.77 0.23
C ALA A 192 9.05 10.04 0.66
N LEU A 193 8.76 11.29 1.03
CA LEU A 193 7.43 11.71 1.46
C LEU A 193 6.38 11.57 0.36
N GLU A 194 6.70 11.98 -0.86
CA GLU A 194 5.79 11.94 -1.98
C GLU A 194 5.50 10.51 -2.43
N VAL A 195 6.52 9.64 -2.39
CA VAL A 195 6.36 8.22 -2.70
C VAL A 195 5.52 7.55 -1.60
N ALA A 196 5.74 7.89 -0.33
CA ALA A 196 4.96 7.36 0.79
C ALA A 196 3.47 7.75 0.71
N LYS A 197 3.15 8.98 0.31
CA LYS A 197 1.76 9.45 0.11
C LYS A 197 0.98 8.59 -0.89
N VAL A 198 1.63 8.11 -1.96
CA VAL A 198 0.98 7.21 -2.92
C VAL A 198 0.57 5.89 -2.26
N GLN A 199 1.38 5.37 -1.34
CA GLN A 199 1.08 4.12 -0.63
C GLN A 199 -0.20 4.21 0.21
N GLU A 200 -0.54 5.38 0.75
CA GLU A 200 -1.79 5.57 1.49
C GLU A 200 -3.04 5.45 0.59
N ILE A 201 -2.90 5.63 -0.72
CA ILE A 201 -4.00 5.69 -1.70
C ILE A 201 -4.21 4.35 -2.41
N ILE A 202 -3.13 3.73 -2.91
CA ILE A 202 -3.22 2.48 -3.69
C ILE A 202 -3.63 1.28 -2.83
N GLY A 203 -4.16 0.22 -3.45
CA GLY A 203 -4.73 -0.95 -2.75
C GLY A 203 -5.94 -0.63 -1.86
N GLY A 204 -6.54 0.55 -2.06
CA GLY A 204 -7.61 1.14 -1.27
C GLY A 204 -7.10 2.29 -0.38
N ALA A 205 -7.80 3.42 -0.43
CA ALA A 205 -7.47 4.59 0.36
C ALA A 205 -7.56 4.30 1.87
N ARG A 206 -6.85 5.10 2.67
CA ARG A 206 -6.84 5.05 4.15
C ARG A 206 -8.20 4.73 4.78
N ASN A 207 -9.24 5.48 4.42
CA ASN A 207 -10.57 5.32 5.00
C ASN A 207 -11.22 3.97 4.65
N ILE A 208 -10.92 3.40 3.48
CA ILE A 208 -11.39 2.06 3.10
C ILE A 208 -10.68 0.99 3.92
N GLN A 209 -9.39 1.15 4.18
CA GLN A 209 -8.67 0.20 5.05
C GLN A 209 -9.28 0.21 6.47
N LEU A 210 -9.54 1.40 7.00
CA LEU A 210 -10.16 1.57 8.31
C LEU A 210 -11.62 1.07 8.33
N ASP A 211 -12.39 1.24 7.26
CA ASP A 211 -13.74 0.67 7.14
C ASP A 211 -13.73 -0.86 7.20
N LEU A 212 -12.77 -1.52 6.52
CA LEU A 212 -12.62 -2.98 6.57
C LEU A 212 -12.28 -3.48 7.98
N VAL A 213 -11.40 -2.78 8.68
CA VAL A 213 -11.10 -3.07 10.10
C VAL A 213 -12.35 -2.83 10.97
N SER A 214 -13.06 -1.72 10.76
CA SER A 214 -14.29 -1.38 11.50
C SER A 214 -15.36 -2.45 11.34
N ARG A 215 -15.56 -2.99 10.13
CA ARG A 215 -16.49 -4.10 9.88
C ARG A 215 -16.11 -5.35 10.65
N ALA A 216 -14.82 -5.70 10.68
CA ALA A 216 -14.37 -6.85 11.46
C ALA A 216 -14.60 -6.66 12.97
N ILE A 217 -14.40 -5.45 13.49
CA ILE A 217 -14.73 -5.11 14.88
C ILE A 217 -16.24 -5.22 15.13
N LYS A 218 -17.09 -4.74 14.21
CA LYS A 218 -18.55 -4.90 14.32
C LYS A 218 -18.97 -6.36 14.36
N ASP A 219 -18.38 -7.21 13.52
CA ASP A 219 -18.61 -8.66 13.55
C ASP A 219 -18.24 -9.24 14.93
N MET A 220 -17.13 -8.80 15.55
CA MET A 220 -16.77 -9.23 16.92
C MET A 220 -17.76 -8.74 17.98
N ILE A 221 -18.18 -7.47 17.92
CA ILE A 221 -19.16 -6.90 18.86
C ILE A 221 -20.49 -7.66 18.78
N SER A 222 -20.93 -8.07 17.59
CA SER A 222 -22.18 -8.81 17.41
C SER A 222 -22.19 -10.23 18.03
N LEU A 223 -21.03 -10.72 18.48
CA LEU A 223 -20.87 -12.01 19.14
C LEU A 223 -20.89 -11.92 20.67
N LEU A 224 -20.87 -10.69 21.23
CA LEU A 224 -20.99 -10.41 22.67
C LEU A 224 -22.46 -10.28 23.05
#